data_AF-A0A1G9AAZ6-F1
#
_entry.id   AF-A0A1G9AAZ6-F1
#
_cell.length_a   1.000
_cell.length_b   1.000
_cell.length_c   1.000
_cell.angle_alpha   90.00
_cell.angle_beta   90.00
_cell.angle_gamma   90.00
#
_symmetry.space_group_name_H-M   'P 1'
#
loop_
_entity.id
_entity.type
_entity.pdbx_description
1 polymer ?
#
loop_
_entity_poly.entity_id
_entity_poly.type
_entity_poly.pdbx_seq_one_letter_code
_entity_poly.pdbx_strand_id
1 'polypeptide(L)'
;MSKSDVFIPFDRELYSDIVYLSDGKIDPSGLAEGLVRDWIENTIRDGRWPEEHLEAVAEKYAPEVYAQWMEEDFRTYTRREEAAPLVWKEVTLRPGAEVRMAYGGKHHYAKVEKGRIVDADGSYSPSEWASKVAEGTSRNAWRDLWFREPPSFTWVPAQLLRQQAVEELSRRSNPNPAGGNDEQAST
;
A
#
# COMPACT_ATOMS: atom_id res chain seq x y z
N MET A 1 -24.91 -0.93 -5.34
CA MET A 1 -24.68 -0.87 -3.87
C MET A 1 -25.79 -0.02 -3.27
N SER A 2 -26.52 -0.49 -2.25
CA SER A 2 -27.57 0.34 -1.64
C SER A 2 -26.94 1.51 -0.90
N LYS A 3 -27.47 2.72 -1.08
CA LYS A 3 -27.03 3.91 -0.35
C LYS A 3 -27.32 3.67 1.14
N SER A 4 -26.30 3.65 1.98
CA SER A 4 -26.48 3.61 3.43
C SER A 4 -26.71 5.04 3.90
N ASP A 5 -27.86 5.31 4.52
CA ASP A 5 -28.18 6.65 5.00
C ASP A 5 -27.31 7.00 6.22
N VAL A 6 -26.67 8.16 6.16
CA VAL A 6 -25.84 8.70 7.25
C VAL A 6 -26.53 9.96 7.76
N PHE A 7 -26.81 10.01 9.07
CA PHE A 7 -27.43 11.17 9.71
C PHE A 7 -26.36 12.02 10.38
N ILE A 8 -26.19 13.24 9.88
CA ILE A 8 -25.23 14.21 10.41
C ILE A 8 -26.04 15.32 11.10
N PRO A 9 -25.80 15.61 12.39
CA PRO A 9 -26.44 16.73 13.05
C PRO A 9 -26.01 18.04 12.39
N PHE A 10 -26.99 18.88 12.06
CA PHE A 10 -26.79 20.13 11.34
C PHE A 10 -27.60 21.23 12.01
N ASP A 11 -27.07 22.46 12.02
CA ASP A 11 -27.78 23.59 12.60
C ASP A 11 -29.06 23.89 11.79
N ARG A 12 -30.17 24.05 12.50
CA ARG A 12 -31.49 24.20 11.88
C ARG A 12 -31.66 25.54 11.18
N GLU A 13 -31.10 26.61 11.75
CA GLU A 13 -31.16 27.94 11.14
C GLU A 13 -30.34 27.95 9.86
N LEU A 14 -29.12 27.41 9.90
CA LEU A 14 -28.26 27.28 8.73
C LEU A 14 -28.90 26.45 7.60
N TYR A 15 -29.54 25.32 7.93
CA TYR A 15 -30.28 24.53 6.95
C TYR A 15 -31.39 25.36 6.28
N SER A 16 -32.15 26.07 7.11
CA SER A 16 -33.26 26.90 6.66
C SER A 16 -32.76 28.01 5.75
N ASP A 17 -31.67 28.68 6.12
CA ASP A 17 -31.05 29.75 5.33
C ASP A 17 -30.57 29.26 3.97
N ILE A 18 -29.95 28.07 3.88
CA ILE A 18 -29.53 27.50 2.59
C ILE A 18 -30.75 27.31 1.67
N VAL A 19 -31.85 26.77 2.20
CA VAL A 19 -33.07 26.54 1.42
C VAL A 19 -33.74 27.86 1.04
N TYR A 20 -33.88 28.79 1.98
CA TYR A 20 -34.54 30.07 1.75
C TYR A 20 -33.75 30.99 0.82
N LEU A 21 -32.45 31.15 1.04
CA LEU A 21 -31.60 32.03 0.23
C LEU A 21 -31.37 31.48 -1.17
N SER A 22 -31.44 30.15 -1.35
CA SER A 22 -31.36 29.53 -2.67
C SER A 22 -32.71 29.45 -3.40
N ASP A 23 -33.81 29.92 -2.78
CA ASP A 23 -35.17 29.77 -3.32
C ASP A 23 -35.51 28.29 -3.62
N GLY A 24 -35.05 27.39 -2.76
CA GLY A 24 -35.20 25.94 -2.89
C GLY A 24 -34.40 25.29 -4.02
N LYS A 25 -33.51 26.03 -4.71
CA LYS A 25 -32.73 25.51 -5.86
C LYS A 25 -31.55 24.64 -5.43
N ILE A 26 -31.07 24.81 -4.19
CA ILE A 26 -29.97 24.03 -3.65
C ILE A 26 -30.53 22.97 -2.71
N ASP A 27 -30.22 21.71 -2.98
CA ASP A 27 -30.41 20.62 -2.03
C ASP A 27 -29.23 20.61 -1.03
N PRO A 28 -29.47 20.84 0.27
CA PRO A 28 -28.41 20.82 1.27
C PRO A 28 -27.67 19.48 1.34
N SER A 29 -28.34 18.36 1.02
CA SER A 29 -27.72 17.03 1.02
C SER A 29 -26.70 16.91 -0.11
N GLY A 30 -27.10 17.29 -1.33
CA GLY A 30 -26.20 17.36 -2.49
C GLY A 30 -25.05 18.34 -2.29
N LEU A 31 -25.30 19.49 -1.66
CA LEU A 31 -24.25 20.46 -1.31
C LEU A 31 -23.23 19.85 -0.34
N ALA A 32 -23.70 19.18 0.72
CA ALA A 32 -22.82 18.52 1.67
C ALA A 32 -22.01 17.39 1.01
N GLU A 33 -22.63 16.60 0.14
CA GLU A 33 -21.94 15.54 -0.63
C GLU A 33 -20.84 16.14 -1.52
N GLY A 34 -21.11 17.25 -2.20
CA GLY A 34 -20.13 17.97 -3.02
C GLY A 34 -18.97 18.52 -2.18
N LEU A 35 -19.26 19.21 -1.09
CA LEU A 35 -18.22 19.77 -0.20
C LEU A 35 -17.31 18.69 0.39
N VAL A 36 -17.88 17.55 0.81
CA VAL A 36 -17.09 16.43 1.33
C VAL A 36 -16.23 15.82 0.23
N ARG A 37 -16.76 15.68 -0.99
CA ARG A 37 -16.00 15.17 -2.15
C ARG A 37 -14.85 16.09 -2.51
N ASP A 38 -15.11 17.38 -2.67
CA ASP A 38 -14.11 18.39 -2.99
C ASP A 38 -13.03 18.46 -1.90
N TRP A 39 -13.43 18.34 -0.63
CA TRP A 39 -12.50 18.28 0.49
C TRP A 39 -11.62 17.02 0.44
N ILE A 40 -12.18 15.85 0.13
CA ILE A 40 -11.43 14.60 -0.05
C ILE A 40 -10.40 14.77 -1.17
N GLU A 41 -10.81 15.23 -2.35
CA GLU A 41 -9.96 15.43 -3.53
C GLU A 41 -8.79 16.39 -3.24
N ASN A 42 -9.07 17.53 -2.61
CA ASN A 42 -8.03 18.50 -2.24
C ASN A 42 -7.07 17.95 -1.17
N THR A 43 -7.59 17.23 -0.18
CA THR A 43 -6.76 16.67 0.89
C THR A 43 -5.86 15.54 0.38
N ILE A 44 -6.30 14.76 -0.62
CA ILE A 44 -5.47 13.79 -1.34
C ILE A 44 -4.32 14.51 -2.06
N ARG A 45 -4.63 15.58 -2.79
CA ARG A 45 -3.62 16.39 -3.49
C ARG A 45 -2.58 17.00 -2.55
N ASP A 46 -3.02 17.44 -1.36
CA ASP A 46 -2.15 18.05 -0.35
C ASP A 46 -1.39 17.04 0.52
N GLY A 47 -1.60 15.72 0.33
CA GLY A 47 -0.85 14.67 1.02
C GLY A 47 -1.10 14.56 2.53
N ARG A 48 -2.24 15.06 3.04
CA ARG A 48 -2.54 15.12 4.49
C ARG A 48 -3.22 13.88 5.07
N TRP A 49 -3.55 12.88 4.25
CA TRP A 49 -4.20 11.66 4.73
C TRP A 49 -3.19 10.66 5.33
N PRO A 50 -3.62 9.82 6.29
CA PRO A 50 -2.85 8.65 6.69
C PRO A 50 -2.69 7.69 5.50
N GLU A 51 -1.46 7.23 5.24
CA GLU A 51 -1.08 6.38 4.09
C GLU A 51 -1.94 5.11 3.94
N GLU A 52 -2.48 4.57 5.03
CA GLU A 52 -3.09 3.24 5.05
C GLU A 52 -4.37 3.09 4.22
N HIS A 53 -5.01 4.20 3.82
CA HIS A 53 -6.24 4.18 3.00
C HIS A 53 -6.24 5.16 1.82
N LEU A 54 -5.13 5.86 1.58
CA LEU A 54 -5.02 6.90 0.56
C LEU A 54 -5.34 6.39 -0.86
N GLU A 55 -4.96 5.15 -1.15
CA GLU A 55 -5.10 4.55 -2.48
C GLU A 55 -6.55 4.24 -2.84
N ALA A 56 -7.26 3.53 -1.97
CA ALA A 56 -8.66 3.15 -2.22
C ALA A 56 -9.57 4.39 -2.30
N VAL A 57 -9.19 5.46 -1.59
CA VAL A 57 -9.89 6.75 -1.66
C VAL A 57 -9.50 7.49 -2.95
N ALA A 58 -8.22 7.55 -3.32
CA ALA A 58 -7.76 8.19 -4.56
C ALA A 58 -8.28 7.48 -5.82
N GLU A 59 -8.24 6.16 -5.90
CA GLU A 59 -8.80 5.38 -7.00
C GLU A 59 -10.30 5.68 -7.18
N LYS A 60 -11.04 5.79 -6.07
CA LYS A 60 -12.49 5.99 -6.10
C LYS A 60 -12.92 7.43 -6.38
N TYR A 61 -12.20 8.41 -5.86
CA TYR A 61 -12.63 9.82 -5.86
C TYR A 61 -11.74 10.74 -6.71
N ALA A 62 -10.50 10.36 -7.02
CA ALA A 62 -9.56 11.16 -7.81
C ALA A 62 -8.70 10.28 -8.74
N PRO A 63 -9.31 9.59 -9.73
CA PRO A 63 -8.63 8.58 -10.54
C PRO A 63 -7.48 9.15 -11.38
N GLU A 64 -7.55 10.42 -11.79
CA GLU A 64 -6.45 11.10 -12.50
C GLU A 64 -5.23 11.33 -11.61
N VAL A 65 -5.42 11.65 -10.34
CA VAL A 65 -4.33 11.79 -9.37
C VAL A 65 -3.71 10.42 -9.08
N TYR A 66 -4.55 9.41 -8.90
CA TYR A 66 -4.11 8.03 -8.74
C TYR A 66 -3.30 7.54 -9.96
N ALA A 67 -3.75 7.81 -11.18
CA ALA A 67 -3.05 7.45 -12.40
C ALA A 67 -1.69 8.16 -12.54
N GLN A 68 -1.59 9.43 -12.15
CA GLN A 68 -0.33 10.17 -12.14
C GLN A 68 0.66 9.59 -11.12
N TRP A 69 0.20 9.28 -9.91
CA TRP A 69 1.03 8.62 -8.89
C TRP A 69 1.52 7.26 -9.37
N MET A 70 0.63 6.46 -9.96
CA MET A 70 0.96 5.17 -10.57
C MET A 70 2.01 5.32 -11.67
N GLU A 71 1.87 6.31 -12.56
CA GLU A 71 2.83 6.56 -13.64
C GLU A 71 4.20 6.99 -13.09
N GLU A 72 4.24 7.85 -12.07
CA GLU A 72 5.48 8.29 -11.43
C GLU A 72 6.19 7.16 -10.69
N ASP A 73 5.46 6.35 -9.92
CA ASP A 73 5.99 5.15 -9.26
C ASP A 73 6.49 4.14 -10.30
N PHE A 74 5.72 3.92 -11.38
CA PHE A 74 6.13 3.03 -12.46
C PHE A 74 7.39 3.53 -13.17
N ARG A 75 7.50 4.83 -13.50
CA ARG A 75 8.71 5.42 -14.10
C ARG A 75 9.93 5.29 -13.20
N THR A 76 9.74 5.52 -11.90
CA THR A 76 10.81 5.37 -10.91
C THR A 76 11.24 3.92 -10.76
N TYR A 77 10.28 3.00 -10.81
CA TYR A 77 10.48 1.56 -10.73
C TYR A 77 11.20 1.00 -11.96
N THR A 78 10.75 1.30 -13.19
CA THR A 78 11.40 0.83 -14.43
C THR A 78 12.85 1.31 -14.53
N ARG A 79 13.16 2.53 -14.06
CA ARG A 79 14.54 3.04 -14.04
C ARG A 79 15.47 2.25 -13.13
N ARG A 80 14.94 1.55 -12.13
CA ARG A 80 15.68 0.86 -11.08
C ARG A 80 15.74 -0.66 -11.26
N GLU A 81 15.02 -1.23 -12.24
CA GLU A 81 15.05 -2.67 -12.53
C GLU A 81 16.46 -3.21 -12.86
N GLU A 82 17.38 -2.35 -13.32
CA GLU A 82 18.77 -2.74 -13.58
C GLU A 82 19.62 -2.93 -12.30
N ALA A 83 19.11 -2.55 -11.12
CA ALA A 83 19.84 -2.69 -9.86
C ALA A 83 19.68 -4.10 -9.24
N ALA A 84 20.64 -4.49 -8.40
CA ALA A 84 20.58 -5.77 -7.69
C ALA A 84 19.38 -5.82 -6.71
N PRO A 85 18.56 -6.88 -6.72
CA PRO A 85 17.46 -7.05 -5.77
C PRO A 85 17.98 -7.38 -4.37
N LEU A 86 17.18 -7.07 -3.34
CA LEU A 86 17.44 -7.52 -1.97
C LEU A 86 16.98 -8.96 -1.84
N VAL A 87 17.93 -9.86 -1.62
CA VAL A 87 17.64 -11.27 -1.33
C VAL A 87 17.75 -11.50 0.17
N TRP A 88 16.64 -11.85 0.79
CA TRP A 88 16.54 -12.16 2.22
C TRP A 88 15.93 -13.55 2.42
N LYS A 89 16.81 -14.55 2.48
CA LYS A 89 16.44 -15.97 2.50
C LYS A 89 15.59 -16.34 1.28
N GLU A 90 14.34 -16.73 1.50
CA GLU A 90 13.40 -17.11 0.45
C GLU A 90 12.76 -15.88 -0.23
N VAL A 91 12.78 -14.72 0.44
CA VAL A 91 12.15 -13.49 -0.06
C VAL A 91 13.13 -12.74 -0.96
N THR A 92 12.69 -12.39 -2.16
CA THR A 92 13.43 -11.50 -3.07
C THR A 92 12.59 -10.25 -3.30
N LEU A 93 13.15 -9.10 -2.97
CA LEU A 93 12.51 -7.79 -3.14
C LEU A 93 13.25 -7.00 -4.22
N ARG A 94 12.50 -6.39 -5.12
CA ARG A 94 13.07 -5.64 -6.23
C ARG A 94 13.62 -4.29 -5.77
N PRO A 95 14.61 -3.73 -6.48
CA PRO A 95 15.07 -2.38 -6.22
C PRO A 95 13.92 -1.37 -6.31
N GLY A 96 13.96 -0.35 -5.46
CA GLY A 96 12.90 0.63 -5.35
C GLY A 96 11.76 0.22 -4.42
N ALA A 97 11.69 -1.05 -3.97
CA ALA A 97 10.76 -1.45 -2.92
C ALA A 97 10.99 -0.61 -1.66
N GLU A 98 9.92 -0.16 -1.03
CA GLU A 98 10.00 0.64 0.19
C GLU A 98 9.83 -0.25 1.40
N VAL A 99 10.47 0.15 2.51
CA VAL A 99 10.46 -0.55 3.77
C VAL A 99 9.95 0.40 4.84
N ARG A 100 9.05 -0.08 5.69
CA ARG A 100 8.64 0.66 6.89
C ARG A 100 8.69 -0.20 8.14
N MET A 101 8.89 0.47 9.28
CA MET A 101 8.77 -0.10 10.61
C MET A 101 8.13 0.92 11.55
N ALA A 102 7.16 0.47 12.34
CA ALA A 102 6.58 1.28 13.40
C ALA A 102 7.37 1.07 14.71
N TYR A 103 7.87 2.15 15.31
CA TYR A 103 8.58 2.11 16.59
C TYR A 103 8.39 3.44 17.34
N GLY A 104 8.21 3.37 18.66
CA GLY A 104 8.04 4.58 19.49
C GLY A 104 6.88 5.50 19.08
N GLY A 105 5.83 4.96 18.45
CA GLY A 105 4.68 5.73 17.95
C GLY A 105 4.95 6.48 16.64
N LYS A 106 6.07 6.19 15.95
CA LYS A 106 6.43 6.79 14.65
C LYS A 106 6.67 5.70 13.61
N HIS A 107 6.44 6.03 12.35
CA HIS A 107 6.84 5.20 11.21
C HIS A 107 8.20 5.67 10.70
N HIS A 108 9.11 4.72 10.55
CA HIS A 108 10.41 4.92 9.93
C HIS A 108 10.38 4.28 8.54
N TYR A 109 11.01 4.95 7.57
CA TYR A 109 10.96 4.56 6.16
C TYR A 109 12.37 4.44 5.58
N ALA A 110 12.53 3.49 4.66
CA ALA A 110 13.74 3.25 3.90
C ALA A 110 13.40 2.66 2.53
N LYS A 111 14.40 2.50 1.65
CA LYS A 111 14.23 1.94 0.30
C LYS A 111 15.20 0.81 0.04
N VAL A 112 14.80 -0.15 -0.77
CA VAL A 112 15.67 -1.21 -1.25
C VAL A 112 16.47 -0.68 -2.43
N GLU A 113 17.78 -0.59 -2.26
CA GLU A 113 18.70 -0.18 -3.32
C GLU A 113 19.95 -1.06 -3.29
N LYS A 114 20.38 -1.53 -4.48
CA LYS A 114 21.60 -2.34 -4.65
C LYS A 114 21.68 -3.53 -3.68
N GLY A 115 20.55 -4.22 -3.49
CA GLY A 115 20.44 -5.39 -2.63
C GLY A 115 20.51 -5.13 -1.12
N ARG A 116 20.37 -3.88 -0.68
CA ARG A 116 20.33 -3.50 0.74
C ARG A 116 19.18 -2.54 1.03
N ILE A 117 18.82 -2.40 2.30
CA ILE A 117 17.91 -1.36 2.77
C ILE A 117 18.74 -0.10 2.99
N VAL A 118 18.38 0.99 2.33
CA VAL A 118 19.08 2.27 2.36
C VAL A 118 18.15 3.32 2.94
N ASP A 119 18.66 4.03 3.95
CA ASP A 119 18.04 5.24 4.48
C ASP A 119 19.06 6.40 4.49
N ALA A 120 18.70 7.52 5.12
CA ALA A 120 19.54 8.71 5.15
C ALA A 120 20.94 8.49 5.77
N ASP A 121 21.11 7.49 6.65
CA ASP A 121 22.34 7.29 7.42
C ASP A 121 23.23 6.18 6.85
N GLY A 122 22.72 5.35 5.92
CA GLY A 122 23.54 4.30 5.32
C GLY A 122 22.78 3.14 4.69
N SER A 123 23.48 2.01 4.57
CA SER A 123 22.96 0.77 3.96
C SER A 123 23.02 -0.43 4.91
N TYR A 124 21.91 -1.15 5.02
CA TYR A 124 21.65 -2.11 6.08
C TYR A 124 21.05 -3.40 5.52
N SER A 125 21.30 -4.50 6.20
CA SER A 125 20.45 -5.69 6.10
C SER A 125 19.13 -5.46 6.82
N PRO A 126 18.10 -6.28 6.57
CA PRO A 126 16.81 -6.18 7.27
C PRO A 126 16.91 -6.17 8.80
N SER A 127 17.77 -7.01 9.37
CA SER A 127 17.93 -7.09 10.83
C SER A 127 18.73 -5.91 11.39
N GLU A 128 19.75 -5.43 10.68
CA GLU A 128 20.50 -4.24 11.06
C GLU A 128 19.60 -3.00 11.04
N TRP A 129 18.77 -2.85 10.01
CA TRP A 129 17.85 -1.72 9.90
C TRP A 129 16.78 -1.74 11.01
N ALA A 130 16.18 -2.90 11.27
CA ALA A 130 15.20 -3.04 12.35
C ALA A 130 15.81 -2.74 13.73
N SER A 131 17.05 -3.17 13.96
CA SER A 131 17.78 -2.85 15.20
C SER A 131 18.08 -1.36 15.31
N LYS A 132 18.54 -0.73 14.22
CA LYS A 132 18.79 0.72 14.14
C LYS A 132 17.53 1.52 14.49
N VAL A 133 16.40 1.19 13.87
CA VAL A 133 15.10 1.84 14.13
C VAL A 133 14.69 1.68 15.58
N ALA A 134 14.98 0.53 16.20
CA ALA A 134 14.71 0.25 17.60
C ALA A 134 15.85 0.66 18.56
N GLU A 135 16.62 1.69 18.19
CA GLU A 135 17.68 2.29 19.01
C GLU A 135 18.73 1.27 19.51
N GLY A 136 19.08 0.30 18.66
CA GLY A 136 20.05 -0.76 18.95
C GLY A 136 19.46 -1.97 19.67
N THR A 137 18.15 -2.02 19.89
CA THR A 137 17.47 -3.18 20.48
C THR A 137 17.30 -4.28 19.44
N SER A 138 17.66 -5.52 19.80
CA SER A 138 17.41 -6.68 18.94
C SER A 138 15.90 -6.90 18.72
N ARG A 139 15.47 -6.77 17.46
CA ARG A 139 14.07 -6.93 17.03
C ARG A 139 13.95 -8.01 15.97
N ASN A 140 12.77 -8.63 15.89
CA ASN A 140 12.50 -9.62 14.86
C ASN A 140 12.04 -8.90 13.59
N ALA A 141 12.96 -8.69 12.66
CA ALA A 141 12.68 -8.02 11.40
C ALA A 141 11.53 -8.66 10.61
N TRP A 142 11.32 -9.98 10.69
CA TRP A 142 10.20 -10.62 9.99
C TRP A 142 8.84 -10.18 10.51
N ARG A 143 8.75 -9.91 11.81
CA ARG A 143 7.52 -9.44 12.46
C ARG A 143 7.33 -7.93 12.30
N ASP A 144 8.43 -7.19 12.38
CA ASP A 144 8.38 -5.75 12.58
C ASP A 144 8.49 -4.95 11.25
N LEU A 145 9.03 -5.56 10.18
CA LEU A 145 9.17 -4.91 8.87
C LEU A 145 7.95 -5.14 7.97
N TRP A 146 7.65 -4.11 7.19
CA TRP A 146 6.65 -4.11 6.14
C TRP A 146 7.30 -3.60 4.85
N PHE A 147 6.88 -4.15 3.72
CA PHE A 147 7.42 -3.81 2.41
C PHE A 147 6.32 -3.40 1.44
N ARG A 148 6.65 -2.52 0.52
CA ARG A 148 5.79 -2.06 -0.57
C ARG A 148 6.58 -2.15 -1.88
N GLU A 149 6.12 -2.94 -2.84
CA GLU A 149 6.77 -3.08 -4.14
C GLU A 149 6.02 -2.28 -5.20
N PRO A 150 6.62 -1.20 -5.74
CA PRO A 150 6.02 -0.47 -6.85
C PRO A 150 5.75 -1.39 -8.06
N PRO A 151 4.69 -1.11 -8.85
CA PRO A 151 3.78 0.01 -8.69
C PRO A 151 2.63 -0.28 -7.70
N SER A 152 2.73 -1.33 -6.89
CA SER A 152 1.76 -1.56 -5.82
C SER A 152 2.03 -0.60 -4.67
N PHE A 153 0.96 0.00 -4.19
CA PHE A 153 1.01 0.86 -3.02
C PHE A 153 0.69 0.10 -1.72
N THR A 154 0.28 -1.17 -1.81
CA THR A 154 -0.05 -2.02 -0.66
C THR A 154 1.19 -2.36 0.17
N TRP A 155 1.14 -2.04 1.46
CA TRP A 155 2.12 -2.52 2.44
C TRP A 155 1.85 -3.97 2.85
N VAL A 156 2.84 -4.84 2.67
CA VAL A 156 2.77 -6.26 3.01
C VAL A 156 3.73 -6.57 4.16
N PRO A 157 3.28 -7.26 5.23
CA PRO A 157 4.17 -7.70 6.31
C PRO A 157 5.27 -8.63 5.78
N ALA A 158 6.51 -8.46 6.26
CA ALA A 158 7.64 -9.29 5.85
C ALA A 158 7.40 -10.79 6.12
N GLN A 159 6.73 -11.11 7.23
CA GLN A 159 6.34 -12.48 7.57
C GLN A 159 5.41 -13.10 6.51
N LEU A 160 4.49 -12.33 5.96
CA LEU A 160 3.58 -12.81 4.92
C LEU A 160 4.32 -13.04 3.59
N LEU A 161 5.20 -12.11 3.21
CA LEU A 161 6.08 -12.29 2.04
C LEU A 161 6.91 -13.57 2.14
N ARG A 162 7.44 -13.86 3.33
CA ARG A 162 8.18 -15.10 3.59
C ARG A 162 7.33 -16.35 3.42
N GLN A 163 6.10 -16.35 3.94
CA GLN A 163 5.18 -17.47 3.79
C GLN A 163 4.88 -17.73 2.32
N GLN A 164 4.57 -16.68 1.56
CA GLN A 164 4.30 -16.75 0.12
C GLN A 164 5.51 -17.28 -0.66
N ALA A 165 6.72 -16.79 -0.34
CA ALA A 165 7.94 -17.24 -0.99
C ALA A 165 8.25 -18.72 -0.73
N VAL A 166 8.07 -19.18 0.52
CA VAL A 166 8.26 -20.59 0.89
C VAL A 166 7.24 -21.49 0.18
N GLU A 167 5.98 -21.07 0.12
CA GLU A 167 4.93 -21.81 -0.58
C GLU A 167 5.22 -21.93 -2.08
N GLU A 168 5.64 -20.82 -2.71
CA GLU A 168 5.98 -20.79 -4.14
C GLU A 168 7.20 -21.67 -4.45
N LEU A 169 8.24 -21.64 -3.60
CA LEU A 169 9.38 -22.54 -3.73
C LEU A 169 8.96 -24.01 -3.59
N SER A 170 8.10 -24.32 -2.62
CA SER A 170 7.57 -25.67 -2.41
C SER A 170 6.76 -26.15 -3.62
N ARG A 171 5.95 -25.26 -4.22
CA ARG A 171 5.18 -25.53 -5.43
C ARG A 171 6.07 -25.79 -6.64
N ARG A 172 7.14 -25.00 -6.82
CA ARG A 172 8.11 -25.17 -7.91
C ARG A 172 8.96 -26.44 -7.77
N SER A 173 9.33 -26.80 -6.55
CA SER A 173 10.08 -28.02 -6.27
C SER A 173 9.23 -29.29 -6.40
N ASN A 174 7.91 -29.19 -6.50
CA ASN A 174 7.00 -30.32 -6.67
C ASN A 174 6.19 -30.20 -7.98
N PRO A 175 6.81 -30.33 -9.16
CA PRO A 175 6.06 -30.45 -10.40
C PRO A 175 5.34 -31.80 -10.39
N ASN A 176 4.04 -31.79 -10.59
CA ASN A 176 3.12 -32.92 -10.41
C ASN A 176 3.60 -34.28 -10.99
N PRO A 177 3.37 -35.43 -10.32
CA PRO A 177 3.37 -36.79 -10.89
C PRO A 177 2.17 -37.09 -11.82
N ALA A 178 1.61 -36.09 -12.52
CA ALA A 178 0.50 -36.30 -13.46
C ALA A 178 1.02 -36.42 -14.89
N GLY A 179 1.41 -37.63 -15.25
CA GLY A 179 1.79 -37.97 -16.62
C GLY A 179 2.33 -39.39 -16.71
N GLY A 180 1.43 -40.38 -16.74
CA GLY A 180 1.80 -41.76 -17.03
C GLY A 180 0.98 -42.75 -16.22
N ASN A 181 -0.19 -43.11 -16.76
CA ASN A 181 -0.79 -44.45 -16.63
C ASN A 181 -1.98 -44.53 -17.59
N ASP A 182 -1.69 -44.52 -18.89
CA ASP A 182 -2.55 -45.12 -19.91
C ASP A 182 -1.72 -46.19 -20.65
N GLU A 183 -1.25 -47.20 -19.92
CA GLU A 183 -0.72 -48.42 -20.54
C GLU A 183 -0.77 -49.62 -19.57
N GLN A 184 -1.97 -50.20 -19.40
CA GLN A 184 -2.25 -51.62 -19.10
C GLN A 184 -3.73 -51.84 -19.48
N ALA A 185 -4.21 -52.90 -20.13
CA ALA A 185 -3.62 -54.05 -20.81
C ALA A 185 -4.77 -54.67 -21.63
N SER A 186 -4.44 -55.35 -22.73
CA SER A 186 -5.31 -56.28 -23.42
C SER A 186 -6.02 -57.24 -22.47
N THR A 187 -7.30 -57.51 -22.71
CA THR A 187 -7.86 -58.87 -22.80
C THR A 187 -9.05 -58.82 -23.75
#